data_AF-A0A8H4MXV6-F1
#
_entry.id   AF-A0A8H4MXV6-F1
#
_cell.length_a   1.000
_cell.length_b   1.000
_cell.length_c   1.000
_cell.angle_alpha   90.00
_cell.angle_beta   90.00
_cell.angle_gamma   90.00
#
_symmetry.space_group_name_H-M   'P 1'
#
loop_
_entity.id
_entity.type
_entity.pdbx_description
1 polymer ?
#
loop_
_entity_poly.entity_id
_entity_poly.type
_entity_poly.pdbx_seq_one_letter_code
_entity_poly.pdbx_strand_id
1 'polypeptide(L)'
;MAIKERLLRLSLAHYRKDSCSERDCHFFGTALHAKQAATLHARHGTVLYNQFYSTDATRGALERFKRDLGADWTLDQHDLTVELYVRDLATLRAIAADPEFASFGAVEEPYLSRRHVVASLAWVEVYVQDGKVVNVAKDGTPAYQPAFEDFVKKDGPLSRALAPRAQEPTAVPSEPLRKQLLWDDGPDVML
;
A
#
# COMPACT_ATOMS: atom_id res chain seq x y z
N MET A 1 22.03 4.66 3.62
CA MET A 1 22.40 4.16 2.28
C MET A 1 21.26 4.47 1.32
N ALA A 2 21.56 4.84 0.08
CA ALA A 2 20.50 5.04 -0.92
C ALA A 2 19.79 3.71 -1.23
N ILE A 3 18.46 3.72 -1.33
CA ILE A 3 17.71 2.57 -1.83
C ILE A 3 18.00 2.43 -3.33
N LYS A 4 18.81 1.44 -3.69
CA LYS A 4 19.24 1.17 -5.08
C LYS A 4 18.40 0.10 -5.78
N GLU A 5 17.59 -0.62 -5.01
CA GLU A 5 16.69 -1.66 -5.50
C GLU A 5 15.33 -1.07 -5.86
N ARG A 6 14.71 -1.58 -6.93
CA ARG A 6 13.28 -1.34 -7.20
C ARG A 6 12.45 -2.26 -6.32
N LEU A 7 11.65 -1.68 -5.43
CA LEU A 7 10.69 -2.40 -4.59
C LEU A 7 9.29 -2.27 -5.17
N LEU A 8 8.45 -3.29 -4.96
CA LEU A 8 7.01 -3.16 -5.17
C LEU A 8 6.40 -2.34 -4.04
N ARG A 9 5.51 -1.42 -4.36
CA ARG A 9 4.70 -0.64 -3.42
C ARG A 9 3.24 -1.01 -3.59
N LEU A 10 2.66 -1.63 -2.57
CA LEU A 10 1.21 -1.75 -2.40
C LEU A 10 0.73 -0.55 -1.59
N SER A 11 -0.26 0.18 -2.09
CA SER A 11 -0.97 1.23 -1.35
C SER A 11 -2.43 0.85 -1.19
N LEU A 12 -2.99 1.05 0.00
CA LEU A 12 -4.41 0.89 0.31
C LEU A 12 -4.92 2.18 0.95
N ALA A 13 -5.86 2.85 0.29
CA ALA A 13 -6.47 4.09 0.75
C ALA A 13 -7.88 3.83 1.26
N HIS A 14 -8.17 4.31 2.46
CA HIS A 14 -9.40 4.08 3.22
C HIS A 14 -10.02 5.41 3.62
N TYR A 15 -11.33 5.51 3.48
CA TYR A 15 -12.10 6.48 4.26
C TYR A 15 -12.17 6.03 5.71
N ARG A 16 -12.17 6.97 6.65
CA ARG A 16 -12.66 6.70 8.01
C ARG A 16 -14.16 6.45 7.97
N LYS A 17 -14.72 5.79 8.98
CA LYS A 17 -16.18 5.76 9.16
C LYS A 17 -16.69 7.17 9.45
N ASP A 18 -17.92 7.47 9.02
CA ASP A 18 -18.58 8.77 9.28
C ASP A 18 -18.63 9.10 10.78
N SER A 19 -18.80 8.07 11.62
CA SER A 19 -18.82 8.19 13.09
C SER A 19 -17.44 8.29 13.75
N CYS A 20 -16.35 8.11 12.99
CA CYS A 20 -14.97 8.10 13.50
C CYS A 20 -14.31 9.44 13.24
N SER A 21 -13.86 10.15 14.28
CA SER A 21 -13.15 11.43 14.10
C SER A 21 -11.73 11.23 13.54
N GLU A 22 -11.10 12.27 12.99
CA GLU A 22 -9.68 12.20 12.56
C GLU A 22 -8.75 11.82 13.71
N ARG A 23 -9.03 12.33 14.92
CA ARG A 23 -8.30 12.00 16.14
C ARG A 23 -8.42 10.51 16.47
N ASP A 24 -9.62 9.97 16.42
CA ASP A 24 -9.88 8.56 16.74
C ASP A 24 -9.28 7.64 15.67
N CYS A 25 -9.34 8.04 14.40
CA CYS A 25 -8.68 7.34 13.30
C CYS A 25 -7.15 7.30 13.50
N HIS A 26 -6.53 8.42 13.87
CA HIS A 26 -5.10 8.45 14.20
C HIS A 26 -4.77 7.63 15.44
N PHE A 27 -5.60 7.69 16.49
CA PHE A 27 -5.43 6.87 17.69
C PHE A 27 -5.50 5.37 17.37
N PHE A 28 -6.47 4.94 16.57
CA PHE A 28 -6.55 3.58 16.06
C PHE A 28 -5.27 3.19 15.32
N GLY A 29 -4.87 3.98 14.32
CA GLY A 29 -3.72 3.65 13.46
C GLY A 29 -2.41 3.53 14.23
N THR A 30 -2.22 4.33 15.28
CA THR A 30 -0.97 4.40 16.04
C THR A 30 -0.96 3.55 17.32
N ALA A 31 -1.98 3.67 18.16
CA ALA A 31 -2.02 3.04 19.49
C ALA A 31 -2.54 1.60 19.45
N LEU A 32 -3.46 1.29 18.53
CA LEU A 32 -4.12 -0.01 18.46
C LEU A 32 -3.55 -0.89 17.35
N HIS A 33 -3.17 -0.30 16.21
CA HIS A 33 -2.85 -1.06 15.00
C HIS A 33 -1.35 -1.12 14.67
N ALA A 34 -0.65 0.03 14.69
CA ALA A 34 0.72 0.14 14.15
C ALA A 34 1.68 -0.93 14.66
N LYS A 35 1.72 -1.18 15.98
CA LYS A 35 2.67 -2.13 16.57
C LYS A 35 2.46 -3.54 16.04
N GLN A 36 1.20 -4.00 16.01
CA GLN A 36 0.87 -5.35 15.57
C GLN A 36 1.10 -5.49 14.06
N ALA A 37 0.57 -4.56 13.26
CA ALA A 37 0.74 -4.55 11.82
C ALA A 37 2.22 -4.48 11.41
N ALA A 38 2.99 -3.54 11.96
CA ALA A 38 4.41 -3.42 11.64
C ALA A 38 5.22 -4.67 12.04
N THR A 39 4.91 -5.28 13.19
CA THR A 39 5.56 -6.52 13.61
C THR A 39 5.26 -7.65 12.65
N LEU A 40 3.99 -7.85 12.29
CA LEU A 40 3.57 -8.88 11.32
C LEU A 40 4.22 -8.65 9.96
N HIS A 41 4.16 -7.43 9.42
CA HIS A 41 4.76 -7.08 8.13
C HIS A 41 6.28 -7.29 8.11
N ALA A 42 6.98 -6.92 9.19
CA ALA A 42 8.42 -7.12 9.32
C ALA A 42 8.79 -8.61 9.37
N ARG A 43 8.03 -9.45 10.08
CA ARG A 43 8.25 -10.92 10.13
C ARG A 43 8.19 -11.56 8.74
N HIS A 44 7.33 -11.05 7.86
CA HIS A 44 7.18 -11.53 6.47
C HIS A 44 8.15 -10.89 5.47
N GLY A 45 9.03 -10.00 5.92
CA GLY A 45 10.07 -9.40 5.08
C GLY A 45 9.64 -8.13 4.34
N THR A 46 8.58 -7.45 4.79
CA THR A 46 8.26 -6.09 4.33
C THR A 46 9.44 -5.16 4.64
N VAL A 47 9.87 -4.39 3.64
CA VAL A 47 11.03 -3.50 3.73
C VAL A 47 10.66 -2.16 4.38
N LEU A 48 9.48 -1.63 4.04
CA LEU A 48 8.96 -0.40 4.62
C LEU A 48 7.43 -0.49 4.76
N TYR A 49 6.92 0.03 5.86
CA TYR A 49 5.49 0.17 6.12
C TYR A 49 5.21 1.59 6.61
N ASN A 50 4.35 2.31 5.90
CA ASN A 50 3.99 3.68 6.23
C ASN A 50 2.47 3.82 6.39
N GLN A 51 2.07 4.73 7.26
CA GLN A 51 0.70 5.22 7.38
C GLN A 51 0.69 6.72 7.06
N PHE A 52 -0.24 7.15 6.22
CA PHE A 52 -0.44 8.54 5.81
C PHE A 52 -1.83 8.97 6.24
N TYR A 53 -1.91 10.08 6.98
CA TYR A 53 -3.16 10.65 7.48
C TYR A 53 -3.47 11.93 6.72
N SER A 54 -4.55 11.92 5.94
CA SER A 54 -4.99 13.03 5.10
C SER A 54 -6.15 13.77 5.76
N THR A 55 -5.81 14.67 6.69
CA THR A 55 -6.80 15.45 7.43
C THR A 55 -7.43 16.55 6.58
N ASP A 56 -8.54 17.10 7.04
CA ASP A 56 -9.16 18.31 6.49
C ASP A 56 -8.16 19.48 6.45
N ALA A 57 -7.26 19.56 7.43
CA ALA A 57 -6.22 20.58 7.47
C ALA A 57 -5.17 20.40 6.36
N THR A 58 -4.68 19.18 6.13
CA THR A 58 -3.71 18.89 5.06
C THR A 58 -4.35 19.00 3.68
N ARG A 59 -5.60 18.52 3.52
CA ARG A 59 -6.38 18.66 2.28
C ARG A 59 -6.65 20.14 1.99
N GLY A 60 -7.06 20.91 2.99
CA GLY A 60 -7.27 22.36 2.84
C GLY A 60 -6.00 23.13 2.49
N ALA A 61 -4.83 22.71 3.00
CA ALA A 61 -3.54 23.27 2.61
C ALA A 61 -3.16 22.93 1.15
N LEU A 62 -3.34 21.66 0.74
CA LEU A 62 -3.09 21.23 -0.63
C LEU A 62 -4.01 21.92 -1.63
N GLU A 63 -5.26 22.15 -1.26
CA GLU A 63 -6.26 22.83 -2.10
C GLU A 63 -5.89 24.32 -2.32
N ARG A 64 -5.35 25.00 -1.30
CA ARG A 64 -4.77 26.35 -1.47
C ARG A 64 -3.58 26.31 -2.42
N PHE A 65 -2.65 25.39 -2.18
CA PHE A 65 -1.45 25.25 -3.01
C PHE A 65 -1.80 24.96 -4.48
N LYS A 66 -2.77 24.08 -4.74
CA LYS A 66 -3.31 23.80 -6.07
C LYS A 66 -3.79 25.07 -6.77
N ARG A 67 -4.54 25.94 -6.07
CA ARG A 67 -5.03 27.21 -6.63
C ARG A 67 -3.89 28.17 -6.95
N ASP A 68 -2.92 28.30 -6.05
CA ASP A 68 -1.78 29.20 -6.25
C ASP A 68 -0.95 28.80 -7.48
N LEU A 69 -0.90 27.51 -7.80
CA LEU A 69 -0.27 26.97 -9.01
C LEU A 69 -1.13 27.05 -10.27
N GLY A 70 -2.43 27.34 -10.15
CA GLY A 70 -3.38 27.20 -11.27
C GLY A 70 -3.52 25.76 -11.78
N ALA A 71 -3.29 24.76 -10.91
CA ALA A 71 -3.30 23.34 -11.27
C ALA A 71 -4.73 22.76 -11.31
N ASP A 72 -4.91 21.71 -12.10
CA ASP A 72 -6.19 21.06 -12.40
C ASP A 72 -6.35 19.64 -11.80
N TRP A 73 -5.39 19.20 -10.99
CA TRP A 73 -5.41 17.85 -10.38
C TRP A 73 -6.54 17.69 -9.35
N THR A 74 -7.12 16.49 -9.26
CA THR A 74 -8.11 16.16 -8.23
C THR A 74 -7.43 15.76 -6.93
N LEU A 75 -7.95 16.25 -5.80
CA LEU A 75 -7.48 15.86 -4.48
C LEU A 75 -8.12 14.54 -4.05
N ASP A 76 -7.27 13.59 -3.66
CA ASP A 76 -7.70 12.38 -2.97
C ASP A 76 -8.42 12.75 -1.65
N GLN A 77 -9.54 12.06 -1.37
CA GLN A 77 -10.39 12.29 -0.21
C GLN A 77 -10.29 11.18 0.86
N HIS A 78 -9.53 10.12 0.63
CA HIS A 78 -9.33 9.08 1.65
C HIS A 78 -8.58 9.64 2.87
N ASP A 79 -9.02 9.27 4.07
CA ASP A 79 -8.49 9.79 5.33
C ASP A 79 -7.20 9.08 5.77
N LEU A 80 -7.08 7.77 5.51
CA LEU A 80 -5.94 6.94 5.87
C LEU A 80 -5.45 6.17 4.65
N THR A 81 -4.16 6.31 4.32
CA THR A 81 -3.50 5.44 3.36
C THR A 81 -2.40 4.65 4.04
N VAL A 82 -2.31 3.36 3.77
CA VAL A 82 -1.16 2.54 4.18
C VAL A 82 -0.36 2.12 2.96
N GLU A 83 0.96 2.12 3.08
CA GLU A 83 1.86 1.63 2.04
C GLU A 83 2.77 0.54 2.58
N LEU A 84 2.88 -0.56 1.83
CA LEU A 84 3.85 -1.64 2.04
C LEU A 84 4.84 -1.68 0.88
N TYR A 85 6.12 -1.72 1.21
CA TYR A 85 7.20 -1.87 0.25
C TYR A 85 7.80 -3.27 0.41
N VAL A 86 7.71 -4.08 -0.64
CA VAL A 86 8.11 -5.49 -0.64
C VAL A 86 8.97 -5.79 -1.86
N ARG A 87 9.71 -6.90 -1.83
CA ARG A 87 10.52 -7.33 -2.99
C ARG A 87 9.70 -8.09 -4.01
N ASP A 88 8.68 -8.81 -3.55
CA ASP A 88 7.86 -9.66 -4.39
C ASP A 88 6.43 -9.76 -3.85
N LEU A 89 5.52 -10.17 -4.73
CA LEU A 89 4.10 -10.37 -4.43
C LEU A 89 3.88 -11.58 -3.51
N ALA A 90 4.84 -12.51 -3.43
CA ALA A 90 4.75 -13.66 -2.54
C ALA A 90 4.83 -13.24 -1.06
N THR A 91 5.60 -12.20 -0.72
CA THR A 91 5.55 -11.57 0.61
C THR A 91 4.15 -11.10 0.97
N LEU A 92 3.45 -10.40 0.06
CA LEU A 92 2.08 -9.92 0.32
C LEU A 92 1.10 -11.07 0.49
N ARG A 93 1.26 -12.15 -0.28
CA ARG A 93 0.44 -13.37 -0.12
C ARG A 93 0.70 -14.05 1.22
N ALA A 94 1.94 -14.12 1.68
CA ALA A 94 2.30 -14.70 2.97
C ALA A 94 1.69 -13.89 4.13
N ILE A 95 1.72 -12.56 4.04
CA ILE A 95 1.04 -11.66 4.98
C ILE A 95 -0.46 -11.92 5.00
N ALA A 96 -1.10 -11.96 3.83
CA ALA A 96 -2.54 -12.18 3.73
C ALA A 96 -2.97 -13.56 4.25
N ALA A 97 -2.10 -14.57 4.16
CA ALA A 97 -2.34 -15.92 4.66
C ALA A 97 -2.02 -16.10 6.15
N ASP A 98 -1.40 -15.11 6.81
CA ASP A 98 -1.07 -15.17 8.24
C ASP A 98 -2.36 -15.14 9.09
N PRO A 99 -2.60 -16.12 9.98
CA PRO A 99 -3.79 -16.11 10.83
C PRO A 99 -3.92 -14.87 11.72
N GLU A 100 -2.81 -14.24 12.11
CA GLU A 100 -2.84 -12.99 12.89
C GLU A 100 -3.43 -11.85 12.05
N PHE A 101 -3.20 -11.84 10.73
CA PHE A 101 -3.75 -10.82 9.83
C PHE A 101 -5.29 -10.88 9.74
N ALA A 102 -5.88 -12.07 9.86
CA ALA A 102 -7.33 -12.23 9.89
C ALA A 102 -7.98 -11.54 11.10
N SER A 103 -7.23 -11.33 12.19
CA SER A 103 -7.74 -10.66 13.40
C SER A 103 -7.89 -9.14 13.24
N PHE A 104 -7.17 -8.52 12.30
CA PHE A 104 -7.15 -7.07 12.13
C PHE A 104 -8.50 -6.51 11.69
N GLY A 105 -9.24 -7.27 10.88
CA GLY A 105 -10.52 -6.80 10.36
C GLY A 105 -11.53 -6.42 11.45
N ALA A 106 -11.52 -7.10 12.60
CA ALA A 106 -12.40 -6.77 13.73
C ALA A 106 -11.94 -5.52 14.50
N VAL A 107 -10.63 -5.26 14.52
CA VAL A 107 -10.03 -4.07 15.15
C VAL A 107 -10.21 -2.83 14.29
N GLU A 108 -10.15 -2.98 12.97
CA GLU A 108 -10.32 -1.91 11.97
C GLU A 108 -11.77 -1.45 11.80
N GLU A 109 -12.72 -2.39 11.93
CA GLU A 109 -14.14 -2.17 11.63
C GLU A 109 -14.72 -0.90 12.26
N PRO A 110 -14.45 -0.55 13.53
CA PRO A 110 -15.04 0.64 14.15
C PRO A 110 -14.51 1.97 13.60
N TYR A 111 -13.35 1.95 12.93
CA TYR A 111 -12.61 3.17 12.56
C TYR A 111 -12.60 3.43 11.06
N LEU A 112 -12.48 2.37 10.25
CA LEU A 112 -12.30 2.48 8.80
C LEU A 112 -13.53 1.99 8.03
N SER A 113 -13.87 2.73 6.99
CA SER A 113 -14.83 2.28 6.00
C SER A 113 -14.19 1.23 5.10
N ARG A 114 -14.95 0.17 4.84
CA ARG A 114 -14.60 -0.84 3.82
C ARG A 114 -15.15 -0.49 2.44
N ARG A 115 -15.95 0.57 2.33
CA ARG A 115 -16.49 1.05 1.06
C ARG A 115 -15.49 1.97 0.38
N HIS A 116 -15.41 1.86 -0.94
CA HIS A 116 -14.55 2.71 -1.78
C HIS A 116 -13.06 2.64 -1.42
N VAL A 117 -12.59 1.50 -0.90
CA VAL A 117 -11.14 1.30 -0.70
C VAL A 117 -10.44 1.31 -2.06
N VAL A 118 -9.39 2.10 -2.20
CA VAL A 118 -8.58 2.17 -3.42
C VAL A 118 -7.24 1.49 -3.20
N ALA A 119 -6.96 0.45 -3.99
CA ALA A 119 -5.69 -0.25 -3.99
C ALA A 119 -4.85 0.13 -5.22
N SER A 120 -3.54 0.27 -5.05
CA SER A 120 -2.60 0.37 -6.17
C SER A 120 -1.34 -0.45 -5.93
N LEU A 121 -0.80 -1.04 -7.01
CA LEU A 121 0.47 -1.77 -7.01
C LEU A 121 1.39 -1.17 -8.07
N ALA A 122 2.58 -0.75 -7.67
CA ALA A 122 3.60 -0.20 -8.55
C ALA A 122 5.00 -0.69 -8.13
N TRP A 123 6.05 -0.35 -8.89
CA TRP A 123 7.42 -0.36 -8.37
C TRP A 123 7.89 1.07 -8.10
N VAL A 124 8.90 1.23 -7.26
CA VAL A 124 9.42 2.55 -6.85
C VAL A 124 10.85 2.73 -7.33
N GLU A 125 11.11 3.90 -7.92
CA GLU A 125 12.44 4.43 -8.22
C GLU A 125 12.63 5.75 -7.47
N VAL A 126 13.65 5.80 -6.63
CA VAL A 126 14.01 6.93 -5.76
C VAL A 126 15.13 7.72 -6.43
N TYR A 127 14.86 9.00 -6.69
CA TYR A 127 15.83 9.93 -7.29
C TYR A 127 16.35 11.00 -6.32
N VAL A 128 15.66 11.19 -5.19
CA VAL A 128 16.10 12.04 -4.09
C VAL A 128 15.91 11.29 -2.77
N GLN A 129 16.96 11.24 -1.96
CA GLN A 129 16.92 10.65 -0.62
C GLN A 129 17.80 11.48 0.32
N ASP A 130 17.29 11.81 1.51
CA ASP A 130 18.01 12.60 2.52
C ASP A 130 18.56 13.94 1.97
N GLY A 131 17.77 14.60 1.11
CA GLY A 131 18.13 15.86 0.44
C GLY A 131 19.21 15.74 -0.64
N LYS A 132 19.57 14.52 -1.05
CA LYS A 132 20.62 14.26 -2.05
C LYS A 132 20.03 13.57 -3.28
N VAL A 133 20.51 13.94 -4.46
CA VAL A 133 20.23 13.21 -5.69
C VAL A 133 20.88 11.83 -5.61
N VAL A 134 20.10 10.79 -5.85
CA VAL A 134 20.52 9.39 -5.81
C VAL A 134 20.07 8.66 -7.07
N ASN A 135 20.70 7.53 -7.38
CA ASN A 135 20.33 6.67 -8.52
C ASN A 135 20.31 7.38 -9.89
N VAL A 136 21.14 8.42 -10.04
CA VAL A 136 21.43 9.09 -11.32
C VAL A 136 22.93 8.96 -11.57
N ALA A 137 23.31 8.51 -12.77
CA ALA A 137 24.71 8.40 -13.20
C ALA A 137 25.31 9.79 -13.52
N LYS A 138 26.63 9.86 -13.72
CA LYS A 138 27.34 11.12 -13.98
C LYS A 138 26.87 11.84 -15.26
N ASP A 139 26.32 11.08 -16.20
CA ASP A 139 25.78 11.57 -17.47
C ASP A 139 24.31 11.97 -17.40
N GLY A 140 23.68 11.89 -16.22
CA GLY A 140 22.27 12.22 -16.01
C GLY A 140 21.29 11.07 -16.25
N THR A 141 21.76 9.89 -16.65
CA THR A 141 20.89 8.73 -16.91
C THR A 141 20.51 8.00 -15.61
N PRO A 142 19.35 7.30 -15.56
CA PRO A 142 18.99 6.47 -14.41
C PRO A 142 20.04 5.38 -14.13
N ALA A 143 20.51 5.29 -12.89
CA ALA A 143 21.52 4.31 -12.46
C ALA A 143 20.91 2.96 -12.03
N TYR A 144 19.58 2.80 -12.14
CA TYR A 144 18.89 1.56 -11.81
C TYR A 144 19.26 0.43 -12.78
N GLN A 145 19.55 -0.75 -12.23
CA GLN A 145 19.84 -1.95 -13.00
C GLN A 145 18.87 -3.09 -12.67
N PRO A 146 18.39 -3.85 -13.67
CA PRO A 146 18.62 -3.63 -15.10
C PRO A 146 17.84 -2.39 -15.63
N ALA A 147 18.09 -1.99 -16.88
CA ALA A 147 17.30 -0.96 -17.56
C ALA A 147 15.82 -1.37 -17.71
N PHE A 148 14.94 -0.40 -18.01
CA PHE A 148 13.49 -0.61 -18.06
C PHE A 148 13.07 -1.82 -18.91
N GLU A 149 13.55 -1.92 -20.16
CA GLU A 149 13.16 -2.99 -21.09
C GLU A 149 13.49 -4.38 -20.53
N ASP A 150 14.69 -4.54 -19.96
CA ASP A 150 15.12 -5.77 -19.30
C ASP A 150 14.43 -6.02 -17.97
N PHE A 151 14.00 -4.97 -17.28
CA PHE A 151 13.26 -5.05 -16.03
C PHE A 151 11.85 -5.62 -16.26
N VAL A 152 11.14 -5.14 -17.29
CA VAL A 152 9.72 -5.43 -17.54
C VAL A 152 9.47 -6.55 -18.55
N LYS A 153 10.50 -7.08 -19.24
CA LYS A 153 10.32 -8.19 -20.17
C LYS A 153 9.67 -9.41 -19.51
N LYS A 154 9.10 -10.30 -20.33
CA LYS A 154 8.30 -11.47 -19.92
C LYS A 154 8.94 -12.33 -18.81
N ASP A 155 10.26 -12.44 -18.78
CA ASP A 155 11.03 -13.18 -17.75
C ASP A 155 12.04 -12.27 -17.04
N GLY A 156 11.76 -10.96 -17.02
CA GLY A 156 12.55 -9.94 -16.34
C GLY A 156 12.33 -9.97 -14.82
N PRO A 157 13.13 -9.21 -14.06
CA PRO A 157 12.97 -9.07 -12.62
C PRO A 157 11.54 -8.72 -12.17
N LEU A 158 10.84 -7.82 -12.88
CA LEU A 158 9.47 -7.46 -12.50
C LEU A 158 8.53 -8.66 -12.62
N SER A 159 8.59 -9.39 -13.73
CA SER A 159 7.79 -10.61 -13.94
C SER A 159 8.03 -11.63 -12.81
N ARG A 160 9.30 -11.84 -12.44
CA ARG A 160 9.64 -12.72 -11.30
C ARG A 160 9.11 -12.22 -9.96
N ALA A 161 9.16 -10.92 -9.71
CA ALA A 161 8.63 -10.32 -8.49
C ALA A 161 7.10 -10.42 -8.41
N LEU A 162 6.40 -10.39 -9.55
CA LEU A 162 4.94 -10.52 -9.62
C LEU A 162 4.46 -11.97 -9.70
N ALA A 163 5.34 -12.91 -10.06
CA ALA A 163 5.01 -14.31 -10.21
C ALA A 163 4.56 -14.93 -8.87
N PRO A 164 3.55 -15.82 -8.88
CA PRO A 164 3.34 -16.68 -7.74
C PRO A 164 4.59 -17.55 -7.55
N ARG A 165 5.02 -17.78 -6.29
CA ARG A 165 6.01 -18.83 -6.04
C ARG A 165 5.47 -20.14 -6.62
N ALA A 166 6.33 -20.89 -7.31
CA ALA A 166 5.99 -22.22 -7.80
C ALA A 166 5.34 -23.00 -6.65
N GLN A 167 4.11 -23.44 -6.88
CA GLN A 167 3.24 -24.02 -5.88
C GLN A 167 3.85 -25.30 -5.29
N GLU A 168 4.06 -25.30 -3.96
CA GLU A 168 3.39 -26.35 -3.17
C GLU A 168 1.87 -26.18 -3.40
N PRO A 169 1.14 -27.30 -3.55
CA PRO A 169 -0.16 -27.36 -4.22
C PRO A 169 -1.12 -26.29 -3.73
N THR A 170 -1.82 -25.63 -4.66
CA THR A 170 -2.89 -24.67 -4.39
C THR A 170 -3.83 -25.19 -3.30
N ALA A 171 -3.61 -24.72 -2.07
CA ALA A 171 -4.72 -24.55 -1.16
C ALA A 171 -5.58 -23.46 -1.79
N VAL A 172 -6.80 -23.84 -2.20
CA VAL A 172 -7.89 -22.88 -2.39
C VAL A 172 -7.86 -21.96 -1.16
N PRO A 173 -7.84 -20.62 -1.31
CA PRO A 173 -7.94 -19.74 -0.16
C PRO A 173 -9.16 -20.19 0.64
N SER A 174 -8.96 -20.52 1.91
CA SER A 174 -10.10 -20.81 2.79
C SER A 174 -11.10 -19.64 2.68
N GLU A 175 -12.40 -19.94 2.71
CA GLU A 175 -13.50 -18.96 2.60
C GLU A 175 -13.27 -17.61 3.30
N PRO A 176 -12.61 -17.53 4.49
CA PRO A 176 -12.28 -16.26 5.14
C PRO A 176 -11.40 -15.32 4.31
N LEU A 177 -10.36 -15.84 3.62
CA LEU A 177 -9.44 -15.02 2.82
C LEU A 177 -10.10 -14.45 1.56
N ARG A 178 -11.01 -15.22 0.95
CA ARG A 178 -11.76 -14.79 -0.24
C ARG A 178 -12.74 -13.67 0.11
N LYS A 179 -13.40 -13.75 1.27
CA LYS A 179 -14.20 -12.64 1.81
C LYS A 179 -13.31 -11.44 2.06
N GLN A 180 -12.13 -11.60 2.65
CA GLN A 180 -11.22 -10.49 3.02
C GLN A 180 -10.51 -9.77 1.86
N LEU A 181 -10.52 -10.32 0.63
CA LEU A 181 -9.84 -9.73 -0.53
C LEU A 181 -10.79 -9.37 -1.68
N LEU A 182 -11.95 -10.01 -1.78
CA LEU A 182 -12.86 -9.87 -2.93
C LEU A 182 -14.30 -9.51 -2.56
N TRP A 183 -14.67 -9.40 -1.26
CA TRP A 183 -16.01 -9.09 -0.73
C TRP A 183 -17.13 -9.01 -1.81
N ASP A 184 -17.55 -10.17 -2.31
CA ASP A 184 -18.85 -10.33 -2.98
C ASP A 184 -19.91 -10.15 -1.89
N ASP A 185 -20.32 -8.90 -1.67
CA ASP A 185 -21.65 -8.64 -1.14
C ASP A 185 -22.61 -8.94 -2.29
N GLY A 186 -23.02 -10.21 -2.40
CA GLY A 186 -24.14 -10.60 -3.23
C GLY A 186 -25.31 -9.64 -2.95
N PRO A 187 -25.97 -9.09 -3.97
CA PRO A 187 -26.97 -8.09 -3.71
C PRO A 187 -28.24 -8.77 -3.19
N ASP A 188 -28.67 -8.41 -1.98
CA ASP A 188 -30.09 -8.32 -1.68
C ASP A 188 -30.65 -7.17 -2.55
N VAL A 189 -30.97 -7.50 -3.80
CA VAL A 189 -31.90 -6.69 -4.60
C VAL A 189 -33.31 -7.10 -4.16
N MET A 190 -33.83 -6.38 -3.17
CA MET A 190 -35.28 -6.18 -3.04
C MET A 190 -35.60 -4.79 -3.61
N LEU A 191 -35.75 -4.76 -4.94
CA LEU A 191 -36.64 -3.88 -5.71
C LEU A 191 -37.14 -4.67 -6.92
#